data_AF-A0A5C8HRE6-F1
#
_entry.id   AF-A0A5C8HRE6-F1
#
_cell.length_a   1.000
_cell.length_b   1.000
_cell.length_c   1.000
_cell.angle_alpha   90.00
_cell.angle_beta   90.00
_cell.angle_gamma   90.00
#
_symmetry.space_group_name_H-M   'P 1'
#
loop_
_entity.id
_entity.type
_entity.pdbx_description
1 polymer ?
#
loop_
_entity_poly.entity_id
_entity_poly.type
_entity_poly.pdbx_seq_one_letter_code
_entity_poly.pdbx_strand_id
1 'polypeptide(L)'
;MSGTFGWTPASRMGIIPLRPLTFGEILGKSFSALRHNPRVLLGFSIGVTAVTSLISAAVVIWMTFALIERIDSFPRDQYGSDAFNEVMLGSLATLGVVTFALTIVSMLVSTVVQAVVAAEVGGAVVAERQSLGEIFRSVRPAIWRILGFTLLVGAGLVAAAIILTILMVVLGRAAFLAVLLALAAFPVVVWLGIKLALTPTIIVLERSTLFASMARSFSLTRGFFWKTFGVIVLISVIFGFAGQAAGTVFGWVTQQFVPVLAPTGDVNVDFFSQIILASIVPTAVTTVIGAIGTVVSATGVAIVYVDSRMRKEGLSLDLQNYMDNRDAGRAVVENPYAFNPAQAQFQPGYGQPGYGQPGFGQPGYGQPGYGQPGFSQPGSWATHDTQQPQPSGDQRFAPGAYAPPGYAPPGAGYAAPATPEPTPGYDAPRPFFPVIDPDAPRQEGSR
;
A
#
# COMPACT_ATOMS: atom_id res chain seq x y z
N MET A 1 3.55 -49.59 22.55
CA MET A 1 4.15 -48.43 21.86
C MET A 1 3.63 -47.18 22.55
N SER A 2 4.32 -46.72 23.59
CA SER A 2 3.99 -45.48 24.31
C SER A 2 4.45 -44.30 23.47
N GLY A 3 3.53 -43.69 22.72
CA GLY A 3 3.80 -42.45 22.00
C GLY A 3 4.04 -41.33 23.01
N THR A 4 5.29 -40.92 23.18
CA THR A 4 5.64 -39.68 23.86
C THR A 4 5.02 -38.55 23.05
N PHE A 5 3.93 -37.96 23.54
CA PHE A 5 3.43 -36.68 23.05
C PHE A 5 4.46 -35.61 23.43
N GLY A 6 5.49 -35.46 22.59
CA GLY A 6 6.45 -34.39 22.70
C GLY A 6 5.72 -33.07 22.51
N TRP A 7 5.82 -32.20 23.51
CA TRP A 7 5.33 -30.83 23.42
C TRP A 7 5.98 -30.15 22.20
N THR A 8 5.18 -29.80 21.20
CA THR A 8 5.61 -28.98 20.07
C THR A 8 5.53 -27.51 20.47
N PRO A 9 6.65 -26.76 20.41
CA PRO A 9 6.63 -25.32 20.67
C PRO A 9 5.61 -24.60 19.80
N ALA A 10 4.98 -23.56 20.33
CA ALA A 10 4.05 -22.72 19.57
C ALA A 10 4.74 -22.14 18.33
N SER A 11 4.03 -22.14 17.21
CA SER A 11 4.57 -21.67 15.94
C SER A 11 4.96 -20.20 16.01
N ARG A 12 6.10 -19.86 15.39
CA ARG A 12 6.59 -18.47 15.40
C ARG A 12 5.62 -17.61 14.58
N MET A 13 4.91 -16.70 15.25
CA MET A 13 3.97 -15.81 14.56
C MET A 13 4.72 -14.81 13.68
N GLY A 14 4.21 -14.60 12.46
CA GLY A 14 4.68 -13.55 11.58
C GLY A 14 4.41 -12.15 12.13
N ILE A 15 5.02 -11.14 11.51
CA ILE A 15 4.81 -9.72 11.89
C ILE A 15 3.37 -9.29 11.69
N ILE A 16 2.69 -9.92 10.74
CA ILE A 16 1.29 -9.68 10.42
C ILE A 16 0.47 -10.76 11.15
N PRO A 17 -0.39 -10.39 12.09
CA PRO A 17 -1.18 -11.34 12.86
C PRO A 17 -2.20 -11.99 11.92
N LEU A 18 -2.45 -13.27 12.14
CA LEU A 18 -3.41 -14.06 11.38
C LEU A 18 -4.84 -13.81 11.88
N ARG A 19 -5.23 -12.54 11.91
CA ARG A 19 -6.58 -12.09 12.26
C ARG A 19 -7.01 -10.93 11.35
N PRO A 20 -8.31 -10.73 11.15
CA PRO A 20 -8.82 -9.59 10.40
C PRO A 20 -8.28 -8.26 10.95
N LEU A 21 -7.73 -7.43 10.05
CA LEU A 21 -7.05 -6.19 10.40
C LEU A 21 -7.97 -4.97 10.29
N THR A 22 -7.81 -4.04 11.23
CA THR A 22 -8.40 -2.70 11.16
C THR A 22 -7.59 -1.80 10.22
N PHE A 23 -8.18 -0.69 9.77
CA PHE A 23 -7.52 0.24 8.87
C PHE A 23 -6.20 0.80 9.45
N GLY A 24 -6.22 1.22 10.73
CA GLY A 24 -5.03 1.74 11.41
C GLY A 24 -3.92 0.70 11.58
N GLU A 25 -4.27 -0.57 11.80
CA GLU A 25 -3.28 -1.65 11.86
C GLU A 25 -2.60 -1.91 10.52
N ILE A 26 -3.33 -1.81 9.40
CA ILE A 26 -2.75 -1.97 8.06
C ILE A 26 -1.69 -0.88 7.83
N LEU A 27 -2.03 0.37 8.14
CA LEU A 27 -1.11 1.50 8.01
C LEU A 27 0.08 1.36 8.95
N GLY A 28 -0.15 1.08 10.24
CA GLY A 28 0.92 0.90 11.21
C GLY A 28 1.88 -0.24 10.80
N LYS A 29 1.34 -1.35 10.28
CA LYS A 29 2.14 -2.49 9.82
C LYS A 29 2.86 -2.22 8.50
N SER A 30 2.30 -1.42 7.59
CA SER A 30 3.00 -1.06 6.35
C SER A 30 4.28 -0.26 6.62
N PHE A 31 4.28 0.62 7.63
CA PHE A 31 5.50 1.30 8.09
C PHE A 31 6.40 0.39 8.95
N SER A 32 5.82 -0.44 9.82
CA SER A 32 6.60 -1.36 10.65
C SER A 32 7.37 -2.40 9.84
N ALA A 33 6.82 -2.85 8.70
CA ALA A 33 7.46 -3.82 7.82
C ALA A 33 8.80 -3.34 7.26
N LEU A 34 9.00 -2.02 7.08
CA LEU A 34 10.27 -1.45 6.62
C LEU A 34 11.47 -1.84 7.50
N ARG A 35 11.22 -2.08 8.79
CA ARG A 35 12.25 -2.46 9.76
C ARG A 35 12.54 -3.96 9.78
N HIS A 36 11.70 -4.80 9.17
CA HIS A 36 11.90 -6.25 9.18
C HIS A 36 13.04 -6.68 8.26
N ASN A 37 13.02 -6.19 7.02
CA ASN A 37 14.01 -6.52 6.00
C ASN A 37 14.38 -5.30 5.14
N PRO A 38 15.05 -4.29 5.72
CA PRO A 38 15.31 -3.02 5.04
C PRO A 38 16.20 -3.15 3.81
N ARG A 39 17.13 -4.12 3.79
CA ARG A 39 18.00 -4.35 2.64
C ARG A 39 17.21 -4.81 1.42
N VAL A 40 16.25 -5.71 1.63
CA VAL A 40 15.38 -6.17 0.54
C VAL A 40 14.40 -5.06 0.15
N LEU A 41 13.66 -4.51 1.11
CA LEU A 41 12.57 -3.60 0.83
C LEU A 41 13.06 -2.24 0.30
N LEU A 42 14.02 -1.60 0.99
CA LEU A 42 14.53 -0.28 0.64
C LEU A 42 15.67 -0.35 -0.36
N GLY A 43 16.63 -1.27 -0.19
CA GLY A 43 17.79 -1.36 -1.06
C GLY A 43 17.40 -1.65 -2.52
N PHE A 44 16.52 -2.62 -2.75
CA PHE A 44 16.03 -2.95 -4.09
C PHE A 44 15.19 -1.81 -4.69
N SER A 45 14.21 -1.29 -3.97
CA SER A 45 13.32 -0.25 -4.48
C SER A 45 14.06 1.04 -4.79
N ILE A 46 14.92 1.52 -3.89
CA ILE A 46 15.74 2.72 -4.10
C ILE A 46 16.70 2.48 -5.27
N GLY A 47 17.38 1.32 -5.33
CA GLY A 47 18.31 1.01 -6.40
C GLY A 47 17.64 1.01 -7.78
N VAL A 48 16.55 0.26 -7.94
CA VAL A 48 15.85 0.17 -9.24
C VAL A 48 15.18 1.51 -9.60
N THR A 49 14.60 2.22 -8.63
CA THR A 49 13.98 3.52 -8.89
C THR A 49 15.02 4.57 -9.24
N ALA A 50 16.18 4.59 -8.57
CA ALA A 50 17.28 5.50 -8.89
C ALA A 50 17.86 5.24 -10.29
N VAL A 51 18.06 3.99 -10.68
CA VAL A 51 18.49 3.65 -12.05
C VAL A 51 17.44 4.13 -13.06
N THR A 52 16.16 3.90 -12.78
CA THR A 52 15.06 4.32 -13.65
C THR A 52 14.96 5.83 -13.76
N SER A 53 15.15 6.56 -12.65
CA SER A 53 15.10 8.02 -12.63
C SER A 53 16.31 8.62 -13.35
N LEU A 54 17.50 8.03 -13.23
CA LEU A 54 18.69 8.46 -13.98
C LEU A 54 18.52 8.28 -15.48
N ILE A 55 18.01 7.13 -15.91
CA ILE A 55 17.71 6.87 -17.34
C ILE A 55 16.66 7.87 -17.83
N SER A 56 15.58 8.07 -17.06
CA SER A 56 14.51 9.00 -17.42
C SER A 56 15.03 10.44 -17.51
N ALA A 57 15.88 10.85 -16.56
CA ALA A 57 16.52 12.17 -16.58
C ALA A 57 17.42 12.34 -17.80
N ALA A 58 18.24 11.34 -18.16
CA ALA A 58 19.07 11.38 -19.36
C ALA A 58 18.24 11.54 -20.63
N VAL A 59 17.12 10.80 -20.75
CA VAL A 59 16.19 10.93 -21.88
C VAL A 59 15.57 12.32 -21.92
N VAL A 60 15.13 12.87 -20.78
CA VAL A 60 14.55 14.22 -20.69
C VAL A 60 15.58 15.29 -21.04
N ILE A 61 16.83 15.17 -20.56
CA ILE A 61 17.91 16.09 -20.88
C ILE A 61 18.19 16.08 -22.38
N TRP A 62 18.43 14.91 -22.96
CA TRP A 62 18.64 14.75 -24.41
C TRP A 62 17.50 15.36 -25.22
N MET A 63 16.27 15.06 -24.81
CA MET A 63 15.08 15.60 -25.44
C MET A 63 15.00 17.12 -25.35
N THR A 64 15.33 17.69 -24.19
CA THR A 64 15.27 19.15 -23.96
C THR A 64 16.22 19.87 -24.91
N PHE A 65 17.46 19.38 -25.05
CA PHE A 65 18.41 19.94 -26.01
C PHE A 65 17.91 19.82 -27.46
N ALA A 66 17.36 18.67 -27.84
CA ALA A 66 16.79 18.47 -29.18
C ALA A 66 15.61 19.43 -29.47
N LEU A 67 14.78 19.73 -28.47
CA LEU A 67 13.70 20.70 -28.61
C LEU A 67 14.19 22.14 -28.68
N ILE A 68 15.22 22.50 -27.91
CA ILE A 68 15.84 23.83 -27.96
C ILE A 68 16.42 24.06 -29.37
N GLU A 69 17.21 23.13 -29.89
CA GLU A 69 17.81 23.22 -31.22
C GLU A 69 16.76 23.32 -32.33
N ARG A 70 15.65 22.57 -32.21
CA ARG A 70 14.51 22.66 -33.12
C ARG A 70 13.83 24.03 -33.11
N ILE A 71 13.78 24.71 -31.96
CA ILE A 71 13.18 26.05 -31.86
C ILE A 71 14.16 27.12 -32.35
N ASP A 72 15.43 27.04 -31.96
CA ASP A 72 16.47 28.01 -32.35
C ASP A 72 16.78 27.99 -33.86
N SER A 73 16.55 26.85 -34.53
CA SER A 73 16.67 26.74 -35.99
C SER A 73 15.53 27.40 -36.76
N PHE A 74 14.45 27.81 -36.09
CA PHE A 74 13.33 28.52 -36.73
C PHE A 74 13.63 30.03 -36.83
N PRO A 75 13.36 30.69 -37.99
CA PRO A 75 13.60 32.12 -38.14
C PRO A 75 12.86 32.96 -37.09
N ARG A 76 13.60 33.77 -36.32
CA ARG A 76 13.09 34.54 -35.17
C ARG A 76 12.08 35.63 -35.57
N ASP A 77 12.15 36.12 -36.79
CA ASP A 77 11.23 37.09 -37.38
C ASP A 77 9.83 36.50 -37.66
N GLN A 78 9.71 35.17 -37.68
CA GLN A 78 8.46 34.45 -37.96
C GLN A 78 7.82 33.84 -36.71
N TYR A 79 8.29 34.21 -35.52
CA TYR A 79 7.68 33.76 -34.27
C TYR A 79 6.22 34.23 -34.17
N GLY A 80 5.33 33.31 -33.82
CA GLY A 80 3.88 33.55 -33.78
C GLY A 80 3.13 33.33 -35.09
N SER A 81 3.82 33.01 -36.18
CA SER A 81 3.17 32.53 -37.43
C SER A 81 2.48 31.18 -37.26
N ASP A 82 1.56 30.84 -38.17
CA ASP A 82 0.90 29.52 -38.18
C ASP A 82 1.93 28.38 -38.31
N ALA A 83 2.95 28.56 -39.13
CA ALA A 83 4.05 27.60 -39.28
C ALA A 83 4.84 27.41 -37.96
N PHE A 84 5.11 28.51 -37.24
CA PHE A 84 5.73 28.42 -35.91
C PHE A 84 4.83 27.67 -34.92
N ASN A 85 3.52 27.97 -34.92
CA ASN A 85 2.55 27.30 -34.07
C ASN A 85 2.44 25.80 -34.36
N GLU A 86 2.53 25.39 -35.64
CA GLU A 86 2.59 23.97 -36.03
C GLU A 86 3.86 23.28 -35.54
N VAL A 87 5.03 23.92 -35.66
CA VAL A 87 6.30 23.41 -35.13
C VAL A 87 6.23 23.28 -33.61
N MET A 88 5.71 24.29 -32.92
CA MET A 88 5.53 24.27 -31.47
C MET A 88 4.56 23.16 -31.03
N LEU A 89 3.43 23.00 -31.73
CA LEU A 89 2.48 21.91 -31.48
C LEU A 89 3.13 20.54 -31.68
N GLY A 90 3.93 20.38 -32.74
CA GLY A 90 4.70 19.17 -32.98
C GLY A 90 5.75 18.90 -31.90
N SER A 91 6.42 19.92 -31.37
CA SER A 91 7.35 19.82 -30.25
C SER A 91 6.67 19.41 -28.95
N LEU A 92 5.50 20.00 -28.65
CA LEU A 92 4.67 19.62 -27.51
C LEU A 92 4.14 18.19 -27.65
N ALA A 93 3.75 17.77 -28.85
CA ALA A 93 3.33 16.40 -29.11
C ALA A 93 4.49 15.41 -28.86
N THR A 94 5.71 15.72 -29.34
CA THR A 94 6.91 14.92 -29.02
C THR A 94 7.14 14.84 -27.51
N LEU A 95 6.98 15.96 -26.78
CA LEU A 95 7.07 15.98 -25.31
C LEU A 95 6.05 15.08 -24.64
N GLY A 96 4.79 15.15 -25.09
CA GLY A 96 3.74 14.25 -24.63
C GLY A 96 4.08 12.78 -24.85
N VAL A 97 4.56 12.41 -26.04
CA VAL A 97 4.90 11.02 -26.37
C VAL A 97 6.07 10.49 -25.54
N VAL A 98 7.15 11.26 -25.40
CA VAL A 98 8.33 10.83 -24.63
C VAL A 98 8.01 10.72 -23.14
N THR A 99 7.34 11.72 -22.56
CA THR A 99 6.95 11.69 -21.13
C THR A 99 5.93 10.58 -20.85
N PHE A 100 5.02 10.31 -21.77
CA PHE A 100 4.11 9.17 -21.67
C PHE A 100 4.87 7.84 -21.69
N ALA A 101 5.81 7.66 -22.61
CA ALA A 101 6.65 6.46 -22.66
C ALA A 101 7.45 6.25 -21.35
N LEU A 102 8.05 7.31 -20.81
CA LEU A 102 8.75 7.27 -19.52
C LEU A 102 7.81 6.95 -18.34
N THR A 103 6.55 7.40 -18.41
CA THR A 103 5.52 7.06 -17.43
C THR A 103 5.21 5.56 -17.45
N ILE A 104 5.08 4.94 -18.63
CA ILE A 104 4.87 3.49 -18.76
C ILE A 104 6.07 2.71 -18.21
N VAL A 105 7.30 3.15 -18.49
CA VAL A 105 8.52 2.54 -17.92
C VAL A 105 8.52 2.65 -16.39
N SER A 106 8.17 3.81 -15.85
CA SER A 106 8.07 4.04 -14.40
C SER A 106 6.97 3.19 -13.76
N MET A 107 5.82 3.04 -14.41
CA MET A 107 4.74 2.16 -13.97
C MET A 107 5.19 0.69 -13.93
N LEU A 108 5.94 0.24 -14.93
CA LEU A 108 6.47 -1.13 -14.98
C LEU A 108 7.39 -1.39 -13.79
N VAL A 109 8.35 -0.49 -13.56
CA VAL A 109 9.28 -0.57 -12.44
C VAL A 109 8.54 -0.58 -11.11
N SER A 110 7.57 0.31 -10.92
CA SER A 110 6.74 0.36 -9.71
C SER A 110 5.95 -0.92 -9.49
N THR A 111 5.40 -1.52 -10.57
CA THR A 111 4.68 -2.79 -10.49
C THR A 111 5.61 -3.95 -10.11
N VAL A 112 6.84 -3.97 -10.62
CA VAL A 112 7.86 -4.96 -10.24
C VAL A 112 8.28 -4.79 -8.78
N VAL A 113 8.48 -3.56 -8.32
CA VAL A 113 8.73 -3.27 -6.90
C VAL A 113 7.56 -3.77 -6.05
N GLN A 114 6.32 -3.50 -6.47
CA GLN A 114 5.13 -3.99 -5.77
C GLN A 114 5.08 -5.51 -5.69
N ALA A 115 5.45 -6.22 -6.76
CA ALA A 115 5.52 -7.67 -6.81
C ALA A 115 6.59 -8.25 -5.86
N VAL A 116 7.77 -7.63 -5.82
CA VAL A 116 8.88 -8.03 -4.93
C VAL A 116 8.50 -7.80 -3.46
N VAL A 117 7.92 -6.63 -3.15
CA VAL A 117 7.42 -6.31 -1.81
C VAL A 117 6.30 -7.27 -1.41
N ALA A 118 5.39 -7.61 -2.32
CA ALA A 118 4.33 -8.58 -2.04
C ALA A 118 4.87 -9.97 -1.67
N ALA A 119 5.92 -10.45 -2.35
CA ALA A 119 6.58 -11.71 -2.00
C ALA A 119 7.23 -11.66 -0.61
N GLU A 120 7.93 -10.58 -0.28
CA GLU A 120 8.52 -10.37 1.06
C GLU A 120 7.43 -10.39 2.14
N VAL A 121 6.33 -9.66 1.92
CA VAL A 121 5.23 -9.58 2.86
C VAL A 121 4.58 -10.94 3.04
N GLY A 122 4.43 -11.73 1.96
CA GLY A 122 3.99 -13.12 2.04
C GLY A 122 4.87 -13.96 2.96
N GLY A 123 6.19 -13.91 2.79
CA GLY A 123 7.13 -14.56 3.71
C GLY A 123 6.98 -14.07 5.16
N ALA A 124 6.88 -12.75 5.35
CA ALA A 124 6.78 -12.13 6.67
C ALA A 124 5.48 -12.50 7.43
N VAL A 125 4.39 -12.82 6.73
CA VAL A 125 3.16 -13.36 7.32
C VAL A 125 3.40 -14.76 7.89
N VAL A 126 4.19 -15.60 7.21
CA VAL A 126 4.55 -16.96 7.66
C VAL A 126 5.81 -17.02 8.54
N ALA A 127 6.26 -15.87 9.04
CA ALA A 127 7.48 -15.70 9.83
C ALA A 127 8.77 -16.15 9.11
N GLU A 128 8.78 -16.12 7.78
CA GLU A 128 9.95 -16.42 6.96
C GLU A 128 10.70 -15.14 6.60
N ARG A 129 12.02 -15.19 6.80
CA ARG A 129 12.93 -14.15 6.32
C ARG A 129 13.55 -14.62 5.02
N GLN A 130 13.07 -14.08 3.90
CA GLN A 130 13.60 -14.41 2.59
C GLN A 130 14.70 -13.43 2.19
N SER A 131 15.76 -13.94 1.59
CA SER A 131 16.81 -13.16 0.94
C SER A 131 16.33 -12.58 -0.40
N LEU A 132 17.03 -11.55 -0.90
CA LEU A 132 16.75 -10.97 -2.23
C LEU A 132 16.75 -12.03 -3.33
N GLY A 133 17.68 -12.98 -3.29
CA GLY A 133 17.79 -14.04 -4.29
C GLY A 133 16.60 -15.00 -4.26
N GLU A 134 16.08 -15.34 -3.08
CA GLU A 134 14.91 -16.20 -2.91
C GLU A 134 13.63 -15.52 -3.39
N ILE A 135 13.45 -14.23 -3.04
CA ILE A 135 12.32 -13.43 -3.51
C ILE A 135 12.39 -13.26 -5.04
N PHE A 136 13.56 -12.99 -5.59
CA PHE A 136 13.67 -12.86 -7.05
C PHE A 136 13.38 -14.18 -7.76
N ARG A 137 13.79 -15.33 -7.20
CA ARG A 137 13.45 -16.65 -7.75
C ARG A 137 11.95 -16.92 -7.71
N SER A 138 11.23 -16.48 -6.68
CA SER A 138 9.78 -16.64 -6.59
C SER A 138 9.03 -15.69 -7.54
N VAL A 139 9.53 -14.48 -7.76
CA VAL A 139 8.92 -13.47 -8.66
C VAL A 139 9.29 -13.69 -10.13
N ARG A 140 10.47 -14.27 -10.45
CA ARG A 140 10.96 -14.44 -11.82
C ARG A 140 9.95 -15.08 -12.80
N PRO A 141 9.23 -16.16 -12.44
CA PRO A 141 8.23 -16.76 -13.33
C PRO A 141 7.04 -15.85 -13.63
N ALA A 142 6.78 -14.87 -12.75
CA ALA A 142 5.69 -13.91 -12.87
C ALA A 142 6.05 -12.66 -13.68
N ILE A 143 7.34 -12.39 -13.95
CA ILE A 143 7.79 -11.15 -14.61
C ILE A 143 7.06 -10.88 -15.91
N TRP A 144 6.87 -11.89 -16.78
CA TRP A 144 6.17 -11.72 -18.04
C TRP A 144 4.67 -11.39 -17.88
N ARG A 145 4.05 -11.90 -16.81
CA ARG A 145 2.65 -11.61 -16.49
C ARG A 145 2.50 -10.21 -15.91
N ILE A 146 3.47 -9.78 -15.08
CA ILE A 146 3.55 -8.41 -14.56
C ILE A 146 3.77 -7.42 -15.71
N LEU A 147 4.71 -7.72 -16.62
CA LEU A 147 4.93 -6.91 -17.82
C LEU A 147 3.66 -6.83 -18.67
N GLY A 148 3.02 -7.97 -18.94
CA GLY A 148 1.75 -8.02 -19.67
C GLY A 148 0.64 -7.22 -18.98
N PHE A 149 0.54 -7.28 -17.66
CA PHE A 149 -0.39 -6.46 -16.87
C PHE A 149 -0.11 -4.97 -17.03
N THR A 150 1.12 -4.52 -16.81
CA THR A 150 1.47 -3.10 -16.91
C THR A 150 1.26 -2.59 -18.34
N LEU A 151 1.67 -3.36 -19.36
CA LEU A 151 1.45 -2.98 -20.75
C LEU A 151 -0.03 -2.92 -21.11
N LEU A 152 -0.87 -3.82 -20.57
CA LEU A 152 -2.32 -3.80 -20.78
C LEU A 152 -2.96 -2.56 -20.13
N VAL A 153 -2.55 -2.21 -18.90
CA VAL A 153 -2.99 -0.97 -18.24
C VAL A 153 -2.52 0.25 -19.04
N GLY A 154 -1.26 0.26 -19.49
CA GLY A 154 -0.70 1.32 -20.33
C GLY A 154 -1.44 1.48 -21.65
N ALA A 155 -1.73 0.38 -22.34
CA ALA A 155 -2.53 0.38 -23.58
C ALA A 155 -3.95 0.90 -23.32
N GLY A 156 -4.56 0.56 -22.18
CA GLY A 156 -5.84 1.14 -21.75
C GLY A 156 -5.77 2.65 -21.57
N LEU A 157 -4.70 3.17 -20.97
CA LEU A 157 -4.48 4.62 -20.83
C LEU A 157 -4.25 5.30 -22.19
N VAL A 158 -3.49 4.69 -23.10
CA VAL A 158 -3.32 5.18 -24.48
C VAL A 158 -4.66 5.23 -25.20
N ALA A 159 -5.44 4.15 -25.14
CA ALA A 159 -6.75 4.08 -25.78
C ALA A 159 -7.68 5.15 -25.22
N ALA A 160 -7.70 5.36 -23.90
CA ALA A 160 -8.47 6.42 -23.26
C ALA A 160 -8.04 7.81 -23.72
N ALA A 161 -6.73 8.07 -23.81
CA ALA A 161 -6.20 9.34 -24.31
C ALA A 161 -6.59 9.58 -25.78
N ILE A 162 -6.46 8.56 -26.65
CA ILE A 162 -6.86 8.65 -28.06
C ILE A 162 -8.37 8.91 -28.20
N ILE A 163 -9.20 8.16 -27.48
CA ILE A 163 -10.66 8.37 -27.48
C ILE A 163 -10.98 9.80 -27.05
N LEU A 164 -10.33 10.28 -25.99
CA LEU A 164 -10.51 11.63 -25.49
C LEU A 164 -10.09 12.68 -26.54
N THR A 165 -8.96 12.48 -27.23
CA THR A 165 -8.51 13.35 -28.34
C THR A 165 -9.50 13.34 -29.51
N ILE A 166 -9.96 12.17 -29.97
CA ILE A 166 -10.95 12.06 -31.05
C ILE A 166 -12.24 12.79 -30.67
N LEU A 167 -12.69 12.60 -29.43
CA LEU A 167 -13.89 13.26 -28.91
C LEU A 167 -13.75 14.79 -28.91
N MET A 168 -12.58 15.33 -28.60
CA MET A 168 -12.32 16.79 -28.72
C MET A 168 -12.42 17.30 -30.15
N VAL A 169 -11.91 16.52 -31.10
CA VAL A 169 -11.91 16.92 -32.52
C VAL A 169 -13.34 16.91 -33.06
N VAL A 170 -14.11 15.86 -32.77
CA VAL A 170 -15.50 15.72 -33.24
C VAL A 170 -16.43 16.76 -32.61
N LEU A 171 -16.27 17.05 -31.32
CA LEU A 171 -17.13 18.00 -30.59
C LEU A 171 -16.68 19.47 -30.74
N GLY A 172 -15.80 19.76 -31.71
CA GLY A 172 -15.52 21.13 -32.14
C GLY A 172 -14.59 21.92 -31.20
N ARG A 173 -13.54 21.30 -30.66
CA ARG A 173 -12.47 21.96 -29.87
C ARG A 173 -12.99 22.86 -28.74
N ALA A 174 -14.15 22.55 -28.17
CA ALA A 174 -14.63 23.23 -26.98
C ALA A 174 -13.72 22.86 -25.81
N ALA A 175 -12.70 23.69 -25.54
CA ALA A 175 -11.73 23.49 -24.45
C ALA A 175 -12.42 23.22 -23.10
N PHE A 176 -13.60 23.81 -22.89
CA PHE A 176 -14.45 23.53 -21.74
C PHE A 176 -14.92 22.07 -21.66
N LEU A 177 -15.42 21.52 -22.77
CA LEU A 177 -15.84 20.12 -22.83
C LEU A 177 -14.65 19.18 -22.63
N ALA A 178 -13.47 19.62 -23.08
CA ALA A 178 -12.25 18.86 -22.94
C ALA A 178 -11.83 18.63 -21.50
N VAL A 179 -11.86 19.71 -20.74
CA VAL A 179 -11.61 19.70 -19.30
C VAL A 179 -12.66 18.86 -18.57
N LEU A 180 -13.93 18.96 -18.93
CA LEU A 180 -15.00 18.15 -18.34
C LEU A 180 -14.81 16.65 -18.57
N LEU A 181 -14.44 16.24 -19.79
CA LEU A 181 -14.18 14.84 -20.10
C LEU A 181 -12.95 14.29 -19.36
N ALA A 182 -11.88 15.09 -19.27
CA ALA A 182 -10.69 14.73 -18.50
C ALA A 182 -11.01 14.58 -17.00
N LEU A 183 -11.82 15.49 -16.44
CA LEU A 183 -12.31 15.40 -15.07
C LEU A 183 -13.21 14.19 -14.85
N ALA A 184 -14.08 13.85 -15.81
CA ALA A 184 -14.94 12.67 -15.74
C ALA A 184 -14.16 11.35 -15.86
N ALA A 185 -13.05 11.34 -16.59
CA ALA A 185 -12.18 10.17 -16.71
C ALA A 185 -11.41 9.88 -15.41
N PHE A 186 -11.09 10.90 -14.61
CA PHE A 186 -10.30 10.74 -13.40
C PHE A 186 -10.92 9.75 -12.37
N PRO A 187 -12.21 9.87 -11.97
CA PRO A 187 -12.86 8.87 -11.11
C PRO A 187 -12.82 7.45 -11.67
N VAL A 188 -12.92 7.29 -12.99
CA VAL A 188 -12.86 5.97 -13.64
C VAL A 188 -11.47 5.36 -13.52
N VAL A 189 -10.42 6.15 -13.76
CA VAL A 189 -9.02 5.72 -13.60
C VAL A 189 -8.74 5.35 -12.14
N VAL A 190 -9.18 6.17 -11.19
CA VAL A 190 -9.03 5.88 -9.75
C VAL A 190 -9.78 4.60 -9.40
N TRP A 191 -11.04 4.47 -9.80
CA TRP A 191 -11.85 3.28 -9.51
C TRP A 191 -11.21 2.00 -10.07
N LEU A 192 -10.76 2.04 -11.33
CA LEU A 192 -10.11 0.92 -11.98
C LEU A 192 -8.77 0.59 -11.34
N GLY A 193 -7.99 1.62 -10.98
CA GLY A 193 -6.73 1.49 -10.24
C GLY A 193 -6.90 0.76 -8.92
N ILE A 194 -7.92 1.11 -8.13
CA ILE A 194 -8.24 0.39 -6.89
C ILE A 194 -8.71 -1.03 -7.16
N LYS A 195 -9.56 -1.25 -8.17
CA LYS A 195 -10.03 -2.58 -8.56
C LYS A 195 -8.93 -3.51 -9.03
N LEU A 196 -7.85 -2.95 -9.60
CA LEU A 196 -6.70 -3.69 -10.10
C LEU A 196 -5.50 -3.65 -9.16
N ALA A 197 -5.56 -2.94 -8.03
CA ALA A 197 -4.43 -2.74 -7.13
C ALA A 197 -3.82 -4.05 -6.60
N LEU A 198 -4.64 -5.08 -6.35
CA LEU A 198 -4.18 -6.36 -5.81
C LEU A 198 -3.57 -7.28 -6.89
N THR A 199 -3.68 -6.94 -8.18
CA THR A 199 -3.29 -7.83 -9.29
C THR A 199 -1.83 -8.27 -9.22
N PRO A 200 -0.83 -7.37 -9.02
CA PRO A 200 0.57 -7.79 -8.94
C PRO A 200 0.84 -8.73 -7.75
N THR A 201 0.20 -8.46 -6.61
CA THR A 201 0.26 -9.30 -5.41
C THR A 201 -0.33 -10.69 -5.67
N ILE A 202 -1.49 -10.78 -6.35
CA ILE A 202 -2.16 -12.03 -6.69
C ILE A 202 -1.35 -12.86 -7.70
N ILE A 203 -0.75 -12.22 -8.71
CA ILE A 203 0.10 -12.91 -9.70
C ILE A 203 1.27 -13.61 -9.00
N VAL A 204 1.92 -12.93 -8.07
CA VAL A 204 3.12 -13.44 -7.39
C VAL A 204 2.77 -14.48 -6.34
N LEU A 205 1.85 -14.16 -5.41
CA LEU A 205 1.56 -15.03 -4.27
C LEU A 205 0.76 -16.26 -4.70
N GLU A 206 -0.20 -16.11 -5.61
CA GLU A 206 -1.04 -17.24 -6.03
C GLU A 206 -0.53 -17.97 -7.28
N ARG A 207 0.56 -17.47 -7.90
CA ARG A 207 1.09 -17.97 -9.19
C ARG A 207 0.05 -18.03 -10.31
N SER A 208 -0.96 -17.15 -10.26
CA SER A 208 -2.11 -17.13 -11.17
C SER A 208 -1.80 -16.50 -12.54
N THR A 209 -2.66 -16.76 -13.53
CA THR A 209 -2.55 -16.16 -14.87
C THR A 209 -3.01 -14.70 -14.86
N LEU A 210 -2.62 -13.93 -15.89
CA LEU A 210 -2.92 -12.49 -15.98
C LEU A 210 -4.41 -12.18 -15.79
N PHE A 211 -5.28 -12.71 -16.65
CA PHE A 211 -6.72 -12.39 -16.58
C PHE A 211 -7.40 -12.97 -15.33
N ALA A 212 -6.98 -14.15 -14.86
CA ALA A 212 -7.49 -14.72 -13.62
C ALA A 212 -7.14 -13.84 -12.41
N SER A 213 -5.92 -13.31 -12.36
CA SER A 213 -5.48 -12.40 -11.30
C SER A 213 -6.26 -11.08 -11.30
N MET A 214 -6.57 -10.53 -12.48
CA MET A 214 -7.39 -9.31 -12.60
C MET A 214 -8.82 -9.58 -12.11
N ALA A 215 -9.48 -10.62 -12.62
CA ALA A 215 -10.85 -10.97 -12.20
C ALA A 215 -10.94 -11.22 -10.68
N ARG A 216 -9.91 -11.85 -10.12
CA ARG A 216 -9.79 -12.09 -8.68
C ARG A 216 -9.52 -10.81 -7.89
N SER A 217 -8.73 -9.87 -8.42
CA SER A 217 -8.56 -8.55 -7.82
C SER A 217 -9.90 -7.81 -7.70
N PHE A 218 -10.76 -7.91 -8.72
CA PHE A 218 -12.12 -7.36 -8.67
C PHE A 218 -13.00 -8.01 -7.60
N SER A 219 -12.94 -9.34 -7.44
CA SER A 219 -13.72 -10.07 -6.44
C SER A 219 -13.25 -9.75 -5.02
N LEU A 220 -11.93 -9.68 -4.78
CA LEU A 220 -11.33 -9.38 -3.48
C LEU A 220 -11.54 -7.92 -3.06
N THR A 221 -11.51 -6.98 -3.99
CA THR A 221 -11.77 -5.55 -3.70
C THR A 221 -13.26 -5.22 -3.54
N ARG A 222 -14.19 -6.11 -3.95
CA ARG A 222 -15.63 -5.93 -3.73
C ARG A 222 -15.94 -5.94 -2.22
N GLY A 223 -16.43 -4.84 -1.66
CA GLY A 223 -16.65 -4.67 -0.22
C GLY A 223 -15.43 -4.16 0.57
N PHE A 224 -14.25 -4.07 -0.07
CA PHE A 224 -13.02 -3.52 0.53
C PHE A 224 -12.52 -2.26 -0.16
N PHE A 225 -13.24 -1.78 -1.19
CA PHE A 225 -12.86 -0.64 -2.03
C PHE A 225 -12.37 0.56 -1.21
N TRP A 226 -13.16 1.03 -0.24
CA TRP A 226 -12.81 2.20 0.58
C TRP A 226 -11.60 1.97 1.48
N LYS A 227 -11.40 0.75 1.95
CA LYS A 227 -10.22 0.39 2.75
C LYS A 227 -8.96 0.43 1.87
N THR A 228 -9.01 -0.20 0.70
CA THR A 228 -7.90 -0.20 -0.28
C THR A 228 -7.60 1.22 -0.77
N PHE A 229 -8.64 1.97 -1.14
CA PHE A 229 -8.56 3.36 -1.55
C PHE A 229 -7.94 4.24 -0.46
N GLY A 230 -8.45 4.16 0.77
CA GLY A 230 -7.94 4.94 1.89
C GLY A 230 -6.48 4.64 2.21
N VAL A 231 -6.05 3.38 2.14
CA VAL A 231 -4.64 3.00 2.36
C VAL A 231 -3.74 3.60 1.29
N ILE A 232 -4.08 3.41 0.02
CA ILE A 232 -3.29 3.93 -1.10
C ILE A 232 -3.25 5.46 -1.07
N VAL A 233 -4.41 6.12 -0.96
CA VAL A 233 -4.50 7.58 -0.96
C VAL A 233 -3.79 8.18 0.23
N LEU A 234 -3.95 7.65 1.44
CA LEU A 234 -3.29 8.22 2.61
C LEU A 234 -1.76 8.12 2.50
N ILE A 235 -1.24 6.98 2.06
CA ILE A 235 0.20 6.80 1.82
C ILE A 235 0.67 7.74 0.71
N SER A 236 -0.06 7.81 -0.41
CA SER A 236 0.24 8.72 -1.52
C SER A 236 0.24 10.19 -1.10
N VAL A 237 -0.69 10.61 -0.23
CA VAL A 237 -0.76 11.96 0.31
C VAL A 237 0.43 12.23 1.21
N ILE A 238 0.76 11.33 2.15
CA ILE A 238 1.90 11.50 3.06
C ILE A 238 3.21 11.67 2.28
N PHE A 239 3.49 10.75 1.34
CA PHE A 239 4.73 10.80 0.56
C PHE A 239 4.71 11.87 -0.52
N GLY A 240 3.53 12.19 -1.07
CA GLY A 240 3.34 13.31 -1.99
C GLY A 240 3.67 14.65 -1.32
N PHE A 241 3.15 14.89 -0.12
CA PHE A 241 3.50 16.07 0.67
C PHE A 241 4.99 16.09 1.05
N ALA A 242 5.56 14.97 1.48
CA ALA A 242 6.99 14.90 1.79
C ALA A 242 7.87 15.22 0.57
N GLY A 243 7.52 14.66 -0.59
CA GLY A 243 8.22 14.92 -1.86
C GLY A 243 8.07 16.37 -2.32
N GLN A 244 6.85 16.92 -2.27
CA GLN A 244 6.59 18.31 -2.65
C GLN A 244 7.24 19.31 -1.69
N ALA A 245 7.23 19.05 -0.39
CA ALA A 245 7.92 19.90 0.59
C ALA A 245 9.43 19.92 0.32
N ALA A 246 10.05 18.76 0.13
CA ALA A 246 11.46 18.66 -0.24
C ALA A 246 11.74 19.38 -1.57
N GLY A 247 10.96 19.11 -2.61
CA GLY A 247 11.10 19.71 -3.93
C GLY A 247 10.93 21.24 -3.91
N THR A 248 10.00 21.77 -3.11
CA THR A 248 9.78 23.21 -2.96
C THR A 248 10.97 23.88 -2.29
N VAL A 249 11.49 23.30 -1.20
CA VAL A 249 12.67 23.84 -0.51
C VAL A 249 13.87 23.88 -1.45
N PHE A 250 14.15 22.78 -2.14
CA PHE A 250 15.23 22.73 -3.11
C PHE A 250 15.02 23.66 -4.29
N GLY A 251 13.81 23.73 -4.83
CA GLY A 251 13.47 24.62 -5.94
C GLY A 251 13.67 26.09 -5.54
N TRP A 252 13.26 26.47 -4.33
CA TRP A 252 13.51 27.82 -3.82
C TRP A 252 15.00 28.13 -3.76
N VAL A 253 15.81 27.19 -3.25
CA VAL A 253 17.28 27.31 -3.19
C VAL A 253 17.86 27.46 -4.60
N THR A 254 17.52 26.58 -5.54
CA THR A 254 18.00 26.63 -6.93
C THR A 254 17.66 27.97 -7.59
N GLN A 255 16.45 28.50 -7.35
CA GLN A 255 16.04 29.81 -7.88
C GLN A 255 16.88 30.97 -7.34
N GLN A 256 17.44 30.88 -6.13
CA GLN A 256 18.35 31.92 -5.60
C GLN A 256 19.69 31.97 -6.33
N PHE A 257 20.09 30.88 -6.98
CA PHE A 257 21.35 30.84 -7.73
C PHE A 257 21.18 31.35 -9.17
N VAL A 258 19.97 31.38 -9.73
CA VAL A 258 19.73 31.82 -11.12
C VAL A 258 20.39 33.19 -11.46
N PRO A 259 20.31 34.23 -10.62
CA PRO A 259 21.00 35.51 -10.90
C PRO A 259 22.53 35.42 -10.88
N VAL A 260 23.10 34.43 -10.19
CA VAL A 260 24.55 34.15 -10.18
C VAL A 260 24.95 33.35 -11.43
N LEU A 261 24.10 32.43 -11.88
CA LEU A 261 24.34 31.59 -13.07
C LEU A 261 24.10 32.36 -14.38
N ALA A 262 23.21 33.36 -14.37
CA ALA A 262 22.93 34.25 -15.51
C ALA A 262 22.85 35.73 -15.05
N PRO A 263 23.99 36.37 -14.70
CA PRO A 263 24.00 37.76 -14.21
C PRO A 263 23.48 38.79 -15.21
N THR A 264 23.63 38.52 -16.51
CA THR A 264 23.18 39.37 -17.62
C THR A 264 21.83 38.94 -18.19
N GLY A 265 21.24 37.84 -17.68
CA GLY A 265 20.03 37.23 -18.25
C GLY A 265 20.27 36.37 -19.50
N ASP A 266 21.52 36.14 -19.89
CA ASP A 266 21.85 35.30 -21.04
C ASP A 266 21.54 33.82 -20.76
N VAL A 267 20.70 33.22 -21.60
CA VAL A 267 20.35 31.80 -21.57
C VAL A 267 21.18 31.04 -22.60
N ASN A 268 22.35 30.54 -22.18
CA ASN A 268 23.29 29.79 -23.01
C ASN A 268 23.45 28.33 -22.54
N VAL A 269 24.27 27.55 -23.23
CA VAL A 269 24.52 26.13 -22.89
C VAL A 269 25.11 25.98 -21.47
N ASP A 270 25.95 26.92 -21.03
CA ASP A 270 26.55 26.92 -19.70
C ASP A 270 25.48 27.06 -18.60
N PHE A 271 24.54 28.00 -18.76
CA PHE A 271 23.38 28.16 -17.88
C PHE A 271 22.56 26.87 -17.73
N PHE A 272 22.21 26.21 -18.84
CA PHE A 272 21.47 24.94 -18.78
C PHE A 272 22.27 23.83 -18.10
N SER A 273 23.58 23.74 -18.37
CA SER A 273 24.44 22.75 -17.73
C SER A 273 24.50 22.92 -16.21
N GLN A 274 24.56 24.17 -15.73
CA GLN A 274 24.60 24.50 -14.31
C GLN A 274 23.25 24.23 -13.62
N ILE A 275 22.12 24.52 -14.29
CA ILE A 275 20.79 24.14 -13.79
C ILE A 275 20.64 22.62 -13.68
N ILE A 276 21.08 21.88 -14.70
CA ILE A 276 21.02 20.41 -14.68
C ILE A 276 21.84 19.88 -13.49
N LEU A 277 23.07 20.36 -13.30
CA LEU A 277 23.90 19.99 -12.16
C LEU A 277 23.23 20.32 -10.81
N ALA A 278 22.64 21.51 -10.68
CA ALA A 278 21.91 21.93 -9.48
C ALA A 278 20.67 21.05 -9.20
N SER A 279 20.07 20.45 -10.23
CA SER A 279 18.88 19.60 -10.12
C SER A 279 19.15 18.15 -9.66
N ILE A 280 20.41 17.70 -9.67
CA ILE A 280 20.78 16.32 -9.34
C ILE A 280 20.42 15.98 -7.89
N VAL A 281 20.84 16.81 -6.92
CA VAL A 281 20.58 16.59 -5.49
C VAL A 281 19.08 16.62 -5.18
N PRO A 282 18.30 17.65 -5.60
CA PRO A 282 16.85 17.67 -5.42
C PRO A 282 16.15 16.44 -6.01
N THR A 283 16.54 16.03 -7.21
CA THR A 283 15.97 14.85 -7.88
C THR A 283 16.30 13.57 -7.13
N ALA A 284 17.53 13.42 -6.65
CA ALA A 284 17.93 12.26 -5.85
C ALA A 284 17.13 12.15 -4.56
N VAL A 285 16.95 13.26 -3.82
CA VAL A 285 16.19 13.28 -2.57
C VAL A 285 14.73 12.93 -2.81
N THR A 286 14.09 13.58 -3.78
CA THR A 286 12.67 13.32 -4.12
C THR A 286 12.46 11.89 -4.63
N THR A 287 13.42 11.35 -5.38
CA THR A 287 13.41 9.95 -5.83
C THR A 287 13.47 8.98 -4.66
N VAL A 288 14.33 9.22 -3.66
CA VAL A 288 14.40 8.38 -2.46
C VAL A 288 13.09 8.42 -1.68
N ILE A 289 12.50 9.60 -1.49
CA ILE A 289 11.19 9.76 -0.83
C ILE A 289 10.12 8.96 -1.58
N GLY A 290 10.07 9.08 -2.92
CA GLY A 290 9.12 8.35 -3.77
C GLY A 290 9.31 6.83 -3.72
N ALA A 291 10.56 6.35 -3.69
CA ALA A 291 10.87 4.93 -3.59
C ALA A 291 10.38 4.35 -2.26
N ILE A 292 10.62 5.04 -1.14
CA ILE A 292 10.12 4.63 0.17
C ILE A 292 8.58 4.61 0.17
N GLY A 293 7.94 5.64 -0.41
CA GLY A 293 6.48 5.68 -0.53
C GLY A 293 5.91 4.54 -1.35
N THR A 294 6.59 4.15 -2.43
CA THR A 294 6.22 3.01 -3.26
C THR A 294 6.29 1.70 -2.47
N VAL A 295 7.34 1.50 -1.67
CA VAL A 295 7.46 0.32 -0.79
C VAL A 295 6.35 0.29 0.24
N VAL A 296 6.11 1.39 0.96
CA VAL A 296 5.06 1.45 2.00
C VAL A 296 3.68 1.21 1.38
N SER A 297 3.42 1.78 0.21
CA SER A 297 2.18 1.57 -0.55
C SER A 297 2.02 0.11 -0.96
N ALA A 298 3.05 -0.49 -1.55
CA ALA A 298 3.05 -1.90 -1.96
C ALA A 298 2.83 -2.84 -0.76
N THR A 299 3.48 -2.57 0.37
CA THR A 299 3.25 -3.32 1.62
C THR A 299 1.82 -3.17 2.10
N GLY A 300 1.28 -1.95 2.12
CA GLY A 300 -0.10 -1.70 2.50
C GLY A 300 -1.09 -2.47 1.62
N VAL A 301 -0.86 -2.49 0.30
CA VAL A 301 -1.66 -3.25 -0.67
C VAL A 301 -1.54 -4.76 -0.45
N ALA A 302 -0.34 -5.28 -0.18
CA ALA A 302 -0.13 -6.69 0.12
C ALA A 302 -0.83 -7.11 1.42
N ILE A 303 -0.81 -6.27 2.46
CA ILE A 303 -1.55 -6.50 3.71
C ILE A 303 -3.06 -6.45 3.46
N VAL A 304 -3.56 -5.51 2.65
CA VAL A 304 -4.98 -5.47 2.26
C VAL A 304 -5.39 -6.74 1.51
N TYR A 305 -4.53 -7.28 0.65
CA TYR A 305 -4.76 -8.58 0.01
C TYR A 305 -4.91 -9.69 1.06
N VAL A 306 -3.97 -9.82 2.00
CA VAL A 306 -4.04 -10.82 3.08
C VAL A 306 -5.30 -10.63 3.93
N ASP A 307 -5.64 -9.41 4.34
CA ASP A 307 -6.88 -9.11 5.09
C ASP A 307 -8.15 -9.48 4.32
N SER A 308 -8.19 -9.17 3.02
CA SER A 308 -9.35 -9.49 2.18
C SER A 308 -9.55 -11.00 2.05
N ARG A 309 -8.48 -11.78 1.90
CA ARG A 309 -8.54 -13.24 1.83
C ARG A 309 -8.80 -13.89 3.18
N MET A 310 -8.28 -13.35 4.28
CA MET A 310 -8.64 -13.82 5.62
C MET A 310 -10.15 -13.69 5.89
N ARG A 311 -10.75 -12.56 5.47
CA ARG A 311 -12.19 -12.29 5.72
C ARG A 311 -13.13 -13.02 4.75
N LYS A 312 -12.70 -13.32 3.53
CA LYS A 312 -13.55 -13.93 2.49
C LYS A 312 -13.34 -15.43 2.32
N GLU A 313 -12.13 -15.90 2.55
CA GLU A 313 -11.71 -17.25 2.20
C GLU A 313 -11.07 -17.99 3.38
N GLY A 314 -11.01 -17.37 4.57
CA GLY A 314 -10.47 -18.02 5.75
C GLY A 314 -8.96 -18.30 5.70
N LEU A 315 -8.20 -17.55 4.88
CA LEU A 315 -6.74 -17.73 4.65
C LEU A 315 -5.91 -17.87 5.93
N SER A 316 -6.37 -17.29 7.05
CA SER A 316 -5.70 -17.45 8.35
C SER A 316 -5.56 -18.92 8.78
N LEU A 317 -6.55 -19.77 8.45
CA LEU A 317 -6.51 -21.20 8.77
C LEU A 317 -5.48 -21.94 7.91
N ASP A 318 -5.41 -21.64 6.61
CA ASP A 318 -4.41 -22.25 5.72
C ASP A 318 -2.99 -21.87 6.14
N LEU A 319 -2.78 -20.61 6.54
CA LEU A 319 -1.50 -20.12 7.02
C LEU A 319 -1.11 -20.72 8.38
N GLN A 320 -2.07 -20.89 9.30
CA GLN A 320 -1.85 -21.59 10.57
C GLN A 320 -1.48 -23.06 10.33
N ASN A 321 -2.27 -23.77 9.51
CA ASN A 321 -1.99 -25.16 9.14
C ASN A 321 -0.63 -25.32 8.45
N TYR A 322 -0.25 -24.36 7.60
CA TYR A 322 1.07 -24.32 6.97
C TYR A 322 2.19 -24.21 8.00
N MET A 323 2.09 -23.22 8.91
CA MET A 323 3.08 -23.01 9.97
C MET A 323 3.17 -24.24 10.89
N ASP A 324 2.05 -24.80 11.31
CA ASP A 324 2.00 -25.93 12.23
C ASP A 324 2.59 -27.19 11.60
N ASN A 325 2.31 -27.46 10.31
CA ASN A 325 2.93 -28.58 9.60
C ASN A 325 4.43 -28.37 9.38
N ARG A 326 4.86 -27.15 9.06
CA ARG A 326 6.28 -26.80 8.91
C ARG A 326 7.03 -26.96 10.23
N ASP A 327 6.48 -26.43 11.31
CA ASP A 327 7.11 -26.44 12.64
C ASP A 327 7.07 -27.85 13.26
N ALA A 328 6.11 -28.69 12.87
CA ALA A 328 6.07 -30.13 13.20
C ALA A 328 6.98 -30.99 12.29
N GLY A 329 7.68 -30.41 11.31
CA GLY A 329 8.54 -31.13 10.37
C GLY A 329 7.80 -32.08 9.41
N ARG A 330 6.51 -31.86 9.19
CA ARG A 330 5.68 -32.65 8.28
C ARG A 330 5.83 -32.15 6.84
N ALA A 331 5.35 -32.94 5.87
CA ALA A 331 5.29 -32.48 4.48
C ALA A 331 4.40 -31.22 4.38
N VAL A 332 4.97 -30.15 3.84
CA VAL A 332 4.33 -28.83 3.74
C VAL A 332 3.83 -28.60 2.32
N VAL A 333 2.66 -27.96 2.20
CA VAL A 333 2.12 -27.52 0.91
C VAL A 333 3.10 -26.54 0.25
N GLU A 334 3.40 -26.72 -1.04
CA GLU A 334 4.41 -25.93 -1.76
C GLU A 334 4.09 -24.42 -1.80
N ASN A 335 2.80 -24.06 -1.83
CA ASN A 335 2.36 -22.67 -1.82
C ASN A 335 1.16 -22.45 -0.86
N PRO A 336 1.36 -21.78 0.30
CA PRO A 336 0.28 -21.52 1.25
C PRO A 336 -0.76 -20.50 0.76
N TYR A 337 -0.46 -19.76 -0.32
CA TYR A 337 -1.38 -18.78 -0.90
C TYR A 337 -2.11 -19.31 -2.13
N ALA A 338 -1.89 -20.56 -2.55
CA ALA A 338 -2.62 -21.12 -3.67
C ALA A 338 -4.13 -21.09 -3.39
N PHE A 339 -4.93 -20.66 -4.37
CA PHE A 339 -6.38 -20.69 -4.21
C PHE A 339 -6.89 -22.13 -4.28
N ASN A 340 -7.55 -22.58 -3.22
CA ASN A 340 -8.24 -23.86 -3.19
C ASN A 340 -9.76 -23.65 -3.33
N PRO A 341 -10.35 -23.93 -4.49
CA PRO A 341 -11.79 -23.73 -4.71
C PRO A 341 -12.66 -24.64 -3.82
N ALA A 342 -12.13 -25.76 -3.34
CA ALA A 342 -12.87 -26.68 -2.47
C ALA A 342 -13.12 -26.09 -1.07
N GLN A 343 -12.22 -25.25 -0.55
CA GLN A 343 -12.36 -24.62 0.77
C GLN A 343 -13.29 -23.39 0.74
N ALA A 344 -13.36 -22.68 -0.40
CA ALA A 344 -14.22 -21.51 -0.57
C ALA A 344 -15.73 -21.83 -0.47
N GLN A 345 -16.11 -23.10 -0.60
CA GLN A 345 -17.50 -23.56 -0.46
C GLN A 345 -17.93 -23.83 1.00
N PHE A 346 -16.98 -23.96 1.93
CA PHE A 346 -17.24 -24.34 3.33
C PHE A 346 -17.31 -23.17 4.31
N GLN A 347 -17.40 -21.93 3.85
CA GLN A 347 -17.60 -20.79 4.74
C GLN A 347 -19.09 -20.41 4.77
N PRO A 348 -19.85 -20.76 5.83
CA PRO A 348 -21.15 -20.15 6.06
C PRO A 348 -20.90 -18.64 6.16
N GLY A 349 -21.68 -17.86 5.43
CA GLY A 349 -21.62 -16.40 5.53
C GLY A 349 -21.65 -15.98 7.00
N TYR A 350 -20.89 -14.94 7.34
CA TYR A 350 -20.94 -14.29 8.65
C TYR A 350 -22.37 -13.76 8.93
N GLY A 351 -23.29 -14.66 9.29
CA GLY A 351 -24.42 -14.31 10.14
C GLY A 351 -23.81 -13.98 11.50
N GLN A 352 -23.98 -12.73 11.93
CA GLN A 352 -23.75 -12.38 13.33
C GLN A 352 -24.45 -13.44 14.20
N PRO A 353 -23.77 -14.07 15.16
CA PRO A 353 -24.49 -14.72 16.24
C PRO A 353 -25.31 -13.61 16.89
N GLY A 354 -26.63 -13.65 16.73
CA GLY A 354 -27.52 -12.82 17.52
C GLY A 354 -27.17 -13.08 18.97
N TYR A 355 -26.76 -12.04 19.68
CA TYR A 355 -26.58 -12.09 21.12
C TYR A 355 -27.94 -12.36 21.77
N GLY A 356 -28.35 -13.61 21.83
CA GLY A 356 -29.33 -14.07 22.79
C GLY A 356 -28.70 -13.88 24.16
N GLN A 357 -29.20 -12.91 24.91
CA GLN A 357 -28.83 -12.73 26.31
C GLN A 357 -29.02 -14.05 27.05
N PRO A 358 -27.99 -14.60 27.71
CA PRO A 358 -28.21 -15.67 28.69
C PRO A 358 -29.04 -15.08 29.83
N GLY A 359 -30.28 -15.53 29.97
CA GLY A 359 -31.10 -15.21 31.12
C GLY A 359 -30.41 -15.72 32.38
N PHE A 360 -30.02 -14.81 33.27
CA PHE A 360 -29.53 -15.15 34.59
C PHE A 360 -30.70 -15.76 35.39
N GLY A 361 -30.69 -17.08 35.55
CA GLY A 361 -31.55 -17.77 36.51
C GLY A 361 -31.16 -17.36 37.93
N GLN A 362 -32.10 -16.75 38.66
CA GLN A 362 -31.96 -16.53 40.09
C GLN A 362 -32.01 -17.88 40.83
N PRO A 363 -31.13 -18.16 41.81
CA PRO A 363 -31.24 -19.34 42.66
C PRO A 363 -32.47 -19.20 43.57
N GLY A 364 -33.50 -20.01 43.33
CA GLY A 364 -34.67 -20.09 44.19
C GLY A 364 -34.36 -20.90 45.46
N TYR A 365 -34.53 -20.27 46.62
CA TYR A 365 -34.56 -20.96 47.91
C TYR A 365 -35.77 -21.91 47.94
N GLY A 366 -35.52 -23.18 48.21
CA GLY A 366 -36.57 -24.19 48.34
C GLY A 366 -37.46 -23.91 49.56
N GLN A 367 -38.77 -23.81 49.33
CA GLN A 367 -39.79 -24.02 50.36
C GLN A 367 -40.55 -25.32 50.05
N PRO A 368 -40.87 -26.17 51.04
CA PRO A 368 -41.48 -27.47 50.82
C PRO A 368 -42.95 -27.33 50.38
N GLY A 369 -43.33 -28.12 49.37
CA GLY A 369 -44.69 -28.16 48.85
C GLY A 369 -45.70 -28.80 49.80
N TYR A 370 -46.90 -28.22 49.83
CA TYR A 370 -48.12 -28.88 50.27
C TYR A 370 -49.18 -28.81 49.15
N GLY A 371 -49.64 -29.99 48.73
CA GLY A 371 -51.00 -30.32 48.27
C GLY A 371 -51.68 -29.55 47.12
N GLN A 372 -51.73 -30.18 45.93
CA GLN A 372 -52.95 -30.63 45.19
C GLN A 372 -54.20 -29.71 45.05
N PRO A 373 -55.08 -29.91 44.04
CA PRO A 373 -54.87 -29.86 42.57
C PRO A 373 -56.03 -29.09 41.85
N GLY A 374 -55.93 -28.88 40.53
CA GLY A 374 -57.13 -28.97 39.67
C GLY A 374 -57.42 -27.86 38.65
N PHE A 375 -57.53 -28.30 37.37
CA PHE A 375 -58.51 -27.96 36.32
C PHE A 375 -58.81 -26.47 36.01
N SER A 376 -59.00 -25.97 34.79
CA SER A 376 -59.07 -26.43 33.40
C SER A 376 -59.25 -25.19 32.49
N GLN A 377 -58.72 -25.22 31.26
CA GLN A 377 -59.16 -24.64 29.95
C GLN A 377 -60.37 -23.62 29.85
N PRO A 378 -60.63 -22.96 28.69
CA PRO A 378 -59.85 -22.06 27.82
C PRO A 378 -60.71 -20.81 27.38
N GLY A 379 -60.21 -19.91 26.52
CA GLY A 379 -61.11 -19.06 25.70
C GLY A 379 -60.66 -17.64 25.32
N SER A 380 -60.50 -17.43 24.00
CA SER A 380 -60.56 -16.18 23.22
C SER A 380 -61.80 -15.32 23.56
N TRP A 381 -61.84 -13.98 23.38
CA TRP A 381 -62.01 -13.25 22.10
C TRP A 381 -61.70 -11.73 22.20
N ALA A 382 -61.18 -11.20 21.08
CA ALA A 382 -61.49 -9.93 20.38
C ALA A 382 -61.46 -8.54 21.09
N THR A 383 -60.52 -7.70 20.62
CA THR A 383 -60.58 -6.28 20.17
C THR A 383 -61.67 -5.34 20.71
N HIS A 384 -61.31 -4.08 20.99
CA HIS A 384 -61.97 -2.85 20.48
C HIS A 384 -61.07 -1.61 20.68
N ASP A 385 -60.88 -0.84 19.60
CA ASP A 385 -60.39 0.55 19.56
C ASP A 385 -61.51 1.53 19.94
N THR A 386 -61.18 2.70 20.49
CA THR A 386 -61.76 4.01 20.09
C THR A 386 -61.01 5.19 20.72
N GLN A 387 -61.06 6.31 19.98
CA GLN A 387 -60.27 7.53 20.03
C GLN A 387 -60.64 8.55 21.14
N GLN A 388 -59.60 9.29 21.60
CA GLN A 388 -59.45 10.74 21.95
C GLN A 388 -60.56 11.55 22.66
N PRO A 389 -60.22 12.57 23.52
CA PRO A 389 -59.61 13.85 23.07
C PRO A 389 -58.66 14.62 24.06
N GLN A 390 -58.00 15.66 23.51
CA GLN A 390 -57.16 16.76 24.11
C GLN A 390 -57.99 17.75 24.99
N PRO A 391 -57.45 18.73 25.78
CA PRO A 391 -56.54 19.82 25.31
C PRO A 391 -55.57 20.55 26.32
N SER A 392 -54.63 21.31 25.72
CA SER A 392 -54.08 22.66 26.05
C SER A 392 -53.38 23.04 27.38
N GLY A 393 -52.21 23.70 27.24
CA GLY A 393 -51.58 24.59 28.24
C GLY A 393 -50.26 25.23 27.77
N ASP A 394 -50.31 26.48 27.33
CA ASP A 394 -49.19 27.37 26.95
C ASP A 394 -48.48 27.99 28.17
N GLN A 395 -47.15 28.17 28.12
CA GLN A 395 -46.43 29.31 28.73
C GLN A 395 -45.01 29.50 28.11
N ARG A 396 -44.57 30.75 28.01
CA ARG A 396 -43.60 31.33 27.06
C ARG A 396 -42.27 31.82 27.71
N PHE A 397 -41.15 31.67 26.97
CA PHE A 397 -39.85 32.44 26.88
C PHE A 397 -39.05 32.78 28.18
N ALA A 398 -37.70 32.67 28.29
CA ALA A 398 -36.60 33.29 27.50
C ALA A 398 -35.19 32.67 27.85
N PRO A 399 -34.07 33.05 27.18
CA PRO A 399 -32.84 32.24 27.03
C PRO A 399 -31.68 32.59 27.97
N GLY A 400 -30.77 31.64 28.24
CA GLY A 400 -29.58 31.85 29.07
C GLY A 400 -28.43 30.88 28.76
N ALA A 401 -27.22 31.45 28.68
CA ALA A 401 -25.97 30.86 28.21
C ALA A 401 -25.39 29.76 29.11
N TYR A 402 -24.67 28.79 28.50
CA TYR A 402 -23.71 27.94 29.21
C TYR A 402 -22.35 27.92 28.48
N ALA A 403 -21.35 28.44 29.17
CA ALA A 403 -19.92 28.38 28.86
C ALA A 403 -19.31 27.04 29.36
N PRO A 404 -18.19 26.58 28.78
CA PRO A 404 -17.62 25.25 29.04
C PRO A 404 -16.87 25.14 30.39
N PRO A 405 -16.79 23.95 31.02
CA PRO A 405 -16.00 23.76 32.24
C PRO A 405 -14.49 23.78 31.96
N GLY A 406 -13.79 24.59 32.74
CA GLY A 406 -12.34 24.79 32.69
C GLY A 406 -11.51 23.68 33.31
N TYR A 407 -10.26 23.63 32.83
CA TYR A 407 -9.13 22.87 33.34
C TYR A 407 -8.75 23.27 34.77
N ALA A 408 -8.45 22.27 35.62
CA ALA A 408 -7.73 22.45 36.88
C ALA A 408 -6.51 21.50 36.92
N PRO A 409 -5.30 21.97 37.30
CA PRO A 409 -4.09 21.15 37.34
C PRO A 409 -3.86 20.54 38.74
N PRO A 410 -3.32 19.31 38.85
CA PRO A 410 -2.74 18.84 40.10
C PRO A 410 -1.21 18.93 40.06
N GLY A 411 -0.66 19.70 41.01
CA GLY A 411 0.76 19.68 41.35
C GLY A 411 1.11 18.53 42.30
N ALA A 412 2.37 18.10 42.15
CA ALA A 412 3.30 17.54 43.14
C ALA A 412 2.87 16.37 44.04
N GLY A 413 3.55 15.22 43.85
CA GLY A 413 3.76 14.27 44.94
C GLY A 413 3.94 12.81 44.56
N TYR A 414 4.89 12.45 43.69
CA TYR A 414 5.38 11.06 43.64
C TYR A 414 6.90 11.02 43.46
N ALA A 415 7.56 10.45 44.48
CA ALA A 415 9.00 10.21 44.54
C ALA A 415 9.43 9.18 43.48
N ALA A 416 10.57 9.43 42.85
CA ALA A 416 11.19 8.54 41.88
C ALA A 416 11.76 7.28 42.56
N PRO A 417 11.65 6.08 41.97
CA PRO A 417 12.38 4.90 42.43
C PRO A 417 13.88 5.04 42.14
N ALA A 418 14.70 4.66 43.12
CA ALA A 418 16.15 4.69 43.06
C ALA A 418 16.72 3.77 41.95
N THR A 419 17.74 4.26 41.27
CA THR A 419 18.65 3.51 40.39
C THR A 419 19.39 2.42 41.16
N PRO A 420 19.46 1.17 40.68
CA PRO A 420 20.35 0.16 41.25
C PRO A 420 21.82 0.44 40.93
N GLU A 421 22.68 0.34 41.95
CA GLU A 421 24.15 0.32 41.85
C GLU A 421 24.67 -0.84 40.98
N PRO A 422 25.87 -0.72 40.38
CA PRO A 422 26.48 -1.76 39.57
C PRO A 422 27.09 -2.86 40.45
N THR A 423 26.74 -4.12 40.16
CA THR A 423 27.31 -5.30 40.81
C THR A 423 28.74 -5.57 40.31
N PRO A 424 29.70 -5.99 41.17
CA PRO A 424 31.06 -6.31 40.73
C PRO A 424 31.17 -7.72 40.10
N GLY A 425 31.87 -7.80 38.96
CA GLY A 425 32.70 -8.95 38.56
C GLY A 425 32.01 -10.29 38.27
N TYR A 426 31.67 -10.53 37.00
CA TYR A 426 31.70 -11.88 36.42
C TYR A 426 32.38 -11.81 35.05
N ASP A 427 33.57 -12.40 34.95
CA ASP A 427 34.33 -12.51 33.71
C ASP A 427 33.56 -13.33 32.67
N ALA A 428 33.27 -12.74 31.52
CA ALA A 428 32.74 -13.45 30.38
C ALA A 428 33.84 -14.34 29.77
N PRO A 429 33.57 -15.61 29.39
CA PRO A 429 34.55 -16.41 28.68
C PRO A 429 34.85 -15.79 27.31
N ARG A 430 36.14 -15.60 27.04
CA ARG A 430 36.65 -15.04 25.78
C ARG A 430 36.23 -15.91 24.59
N PRO A 431 35.87 -15.32 23.43
CA PRO A 431 35.61 -16.12 22.24
C PRO A 431 36.90 -16.84 21.80
N PHE A 432 36.77 -18.15 21.60
CA PHE A 432 37.84 -19.01 21.09
C PHE A 432 38.07 -18.67 19.61
N PHE A 433 39.18 -18.02 19.30
CA PHE A 433 39.67 -17.88 17.92
C PHE A 433 40.51 -19.12 17.59
N PRO A 434 40.23 -19.86 16.50
CA PRO A 434 41.14 -20.90 16.06
C PRO A 434 42.45 -20.25 15.60
N VAL A 435 43.56 -20.65 16.22
CA VAL A 435 44.91 -20.33 15.77
C VAL A 435 45.12 -21.04 14.44
N ILE A 436 45.32 -20.29 13.38
CA ILE A 436 45.76 -20.81 12.09
C ILE A 436 47.26 -21.10 12.25
N ASP A 437 47.62 -22.38 12.20
CA ASP A 437 49.01 -22.83 12.16
C ASP A 437 49.64 -22.41 10.81
N PRO A 438 50.67 -21.56 10.80
CA PRO A 438 51.33 -21.13 9.57
C PRO A 438 52.10 -22.25 8.86
N ASP A 439 52.30 -23.42 9.49
CA ASP A 439 53.08 -24.53 8.93
C ASP A 439 52.22 -25.73 8.42
N ALA A 440 50.90 -25.56 8.29
CA ALA A 440 50.05 -26.61 7.75
C ALA A 440 50.32 -26.83 6.23
N PRO A 441 50.66 -28.07 5.78
CA PRO A 441 50.97 -28.35 4.39
C PRO A 441 49.71 -28.21 3.51
N ARG A 442 49.82 -27.39 2.45
CA ARG A 442 48.78 -27.21 1.44
C ARG A 442 48.56 -28.53 0.70
N GLN A 443 47.36 -29.10 0.81
CA GLN A 443 46.95 -30.18 -0.08
C GLN A 443 46.66 -29.59 -1.46
N GLU A 444 47.57 -29.80 -2.41
CA GLU A 444 47.30 -29.68 -3.84
C GLU A 444 46.38 -30.82 -4.27
N GLY A 445 45.09 -30.51 -4.40
CA GLY A 445 44.11 -31.37 -5.05
C GLY A 445 44.09 -31.09 -6.55
N SER A 446 44.56 -32.07 -7.31
CA SER A 446 44.51 -32.12 -8.76
C SER A 446 43.16 -32.67 -9.26
N ARG A 447 42.76 -32.15 -10.43
CA ARG A 447 41.66 -32.56 -11.35
C ARG A 447 40.25 -32.07 -11.07
#